data_AF-A0A2B8A4M6-F1
#
_entry.id   AF-A0A2B8A4M6-F1
#
_cell.length_a   1.000
_cell.length_b   1.000
_cell.length_c   1.000
_cell.angle_alpha   90.00
_cell.angle_beta   90.00
_cell.angle_gamma   90.00
#
_symmetry.space_group_name_H-M   'P 1'
#
loop_
_entity.id
_entity.type
_entity.pdbx_description
1 polymer ?
#
loop_
_entity_poly.entity_id
_entity_poly.type
_entity_poly.pdbx_seq_one_letter_code
_entity_poly.pdbx_strand_id
1 'polypeptide(L)'
;AYPSEYVDHYLYGPAFSALFAPLAILPNFLGILLWCLLNTVVFWIAIRQLPVDNKKQCLIFWIALNSLYTTLVNLQINSLLSAFIIMSYAQVHRKNDWLAALFILLGAFIKIYG
;
A
#
# COMPACT_ATOMS: atom_id res chain seq x y z
N ALA A 1 31.26 0.29 -1.17
CA ALA A 1 29.96 -0.42 -1.13
C ALA A 1 30.26 -1.88 -1.46
N TYR A 2 29.75 -2.83 -0.67
CA TYR A 2 29.95 -4.27 -0.83
C TYR A 2 28.71 -4.90 -1.49
N PRO A 3 28.57 -4.85 -2.83
CA PRO A 3 27.37 -5.34 -3.52
C PRO A 3 27.13 -6.85 -3.39
N SER A 4 28.14 -7.62 -2.95
CA SER A 4 28.06 -9.07 -2.77
C SER A 4 27.35 -9.53 -1.48
N GLU A 5 27.15 -8.63 -0.49
CA GLU A 5 26.54 -8.98 0.80
C GLU A 5 25.05 -8.61 0.90
N TYR A 6 24.50 -7.94 -0.12
CA TYR A 6 23.09 -7.49 -0.17
C TYR A 6 22.21 -8.29 -1.15
N VAL A 7 22.66 -9.48 -1.55
CA VAL A 7 21.92 -10.31 -2.52
C VAL A 7 20.71 -11.01 -1.88
N ASP A 8 20.67 -11.13 -0.55
CA ASP A 8 19.72 -12.01 0.16
C ASP A 8 18.56 -11.35 0.93
N HIS A 9 18.30 -10.05 0.75
CA HIS A 9 17.31 -9.35 1.61
C HIS A 9 16.05 -8.81 0.91
N TYR A 10 15.71 -9.28 -0.29
CA TYR A 10 14.41 -8.97 -0.89
C TYR A 10 13.34 -9.97 -0.42
N LEU A 11 12.91 -9.84 0.84
CA LEU A 11 11.78 -10.57 1.43
C LEU A 11 10.40 -10.16 0.87
N TYR A 12 10.38 -9.42 -0.24
CA TYR A 12 9.16 -8.95 -0.91
C TYR A 12 8.98 -9.66 -2.24
N GLY A 13 7.73 -9.98 -2.57
CA GLY A 13 7.45 -10.67 -3.83
C GLY A 13 7.70 -9.78 -5.06
N PRO A 14 7.75 -10.36 -6.27
CA PRO A 14 8.11 -9.66 -7.51
C PRO A 14 7.21 -8.45 -7.83
N ALA A 15 5.97 -8.43 -7.34
CA ALA A 15 5.07 -7.29 -7.49
C ALA A 15 5.55 -6.05 -6.76
N PHE A 16 6.21 -6.20 -5.60
CA PHE A 16 6.81 -5.08 -4.89
C PHE A 16 7.96 -4.48 -5.70
N SER A 17 8.86 -5.33 -6.21
CA SER A 17 9.98 -4.89 -7.04
C SER A 17 9.51 -4.18 -8.30
N ALA A 18 8.46 -4.67 -8.96
CA ALA A 18 7.86 -4.01 -10.11
C ALA A 18 7.26 -2.64 -9.76
N LEU A 19 6.61 -2.52 -8.59
CA LEU A 19 6.05 -1.26 -8.10
C LEU A 19 7.16 -0.26 -7.73
N PHE A 20 8.25 -0.72 -7.12
CA PHE A 20 9.32 0.12 -6.59
C PHE A 20 10.40 0.46 -7.63
N ALA A 21 10.61 -0.39 -8.65
CA ALA A 21 11.60 -0.18 -9.71
C ALA A 21 11.60 1.22 -10.34
N PRO A 22 10.46 1.82 -10.75
CA PRO A 22 10.46 3.18 -11.29
C PRO A 22 10.84 4.24 -10.26
N LEU A 23 10.55 4.02 -8.97
CA LEU A 23 10.96 4.92 -7.88
C LEU A 23 12.46 4.84 -7.59
N ALA A 24 13.09 3.68 -7.82
CA ALA A 24 14.51 3.47 -7.58
C ALA A 24 15.43 4.16 -8.60
N ILE A 25 14.91 4.50 -9.79
CA ILE A 25 15.66 5.23 -10.83
C ILE A 25 15.74 6.72 -10.51
N LEU A 26 14.78 7.22 -9.72
CA LEU A 26 14.69 8.62 -9.35
C LEU A 26 15.70 8.98 -8.24
N PRO A 27 16.09 10.26 -8.11
CA PRO A 27 16.85 10.73 -6.97
C PRO A 27 16.15 10.37 -5.64
N ASN A 28 16.92 9.98 -4.62
CA ASN A 28 16.41 9.47 -3.35
C ASN A 28 15.27 10.32 -2.74
N PHE A 29 15.42 11.65 -2.75
CA PHE A 29 14.41 12.55 -2.22
C PHE A 29 13.07 12.46 -2.98
N LEU A 30 13.12 12.41 -4.31
CA LEU A 30 11.92 12.27 -5.15
C LEU A 30 11.29 10.89 -4.98
N GLY A 31 12.11 9.83 -4.92
CA GLY A 31 11.63 8.47 -4.68
C GLY A 31 10.90 8.34 -3.35
N ILE A 32 11.46 8.88 -2.26
CA ILE A 32 10.84 8.87 -0.93
C ILE A 32 9.54 9.71 -0.92
N LEU A 33 9.56 10.90 -1.52
CA LEU A 33 8.38 11.76 -1.58
C LEU A 33 7.23 11.08 -2.33
N LEU A 34 7.52 10.49 -3.50
CA LEU A 34 6.52 9.75 -4.28
C LEU A 34 6.05 8.49 -3.54
N TRP A 35 6.93 7.81 -2.83
CA TRP A 35 6.58 6.64 -2.01
C TRP A 35 5.60 6.99 -0.90
N CYS A 36 5.86 8.08 -0.18
CA CYS A 36 4.98 8.57 0.88
C CYS A 36 3.63 9.05 0.32
N LEU A 37 3.64 9.75 -0.82
CA LEU A 37 2.42 10.18 -1.50
C LEU A 37 1.59 8.99 -1.97
N LEU A 38 2.21 7.98 -2.58
CA LEU A 38 1.53 6.77 -3.04
C LEU A 38 0.82 6.06 -1.87
N ASN A 39 1.54 5.81 -0.77
CA ASN A 39 0.94 5.17 0.41
C ASN A 39 -0.23 5.99 0.98
N THR A 40 -0.07 7.31 1.10
CA THR A 40 -1.10 8.20 1.66
C THR A 40 -2.32 8.30 0.78
N VAL A 41 -2.14 8.54 -0.52
CA VAL A 41 -3.24 8.73 -1.47
C VAL A 41 -4.02 7.44 -1.66
N VAL A 42 -3.35 6.31 -1.85
CA VAL A 42 -4.03 5.02 -2.05
C VAL A 42 -4.79 4.62 -0.78
N PHE A 43 -4.22 4.84 0.41
CA PHE A 43 -4.91 4.59 1.68
C PHE A 43 -6.15 5.48 1.87
N TRP A 44 -6.02 6.78 1.55
CA TRP A 44 -7.15 7.71 1.58
C TRP A 44 -8.26 7.30 0.61
N ILE A 45 -7.91 6.97 -0.65
CA ILE A 45 -8.86 6.49 -1.66
C ILE A 45 -9.59 5.24 -1.14
N ALA A 46 -8.88 4.31 -0.51
CA ALA A 46 -9.49 3.08 0.01
C ALA A 46 -10.57 3.40 1.05
N ILE A 47 -10.27 4.28 2.01
CA ILE A 47 -11.24 4.70 3.03
C ILE A 47 -12.45 5.40 2.40
N ARG A 48 -12.24 6.22 1.36
CA ARG A 48 -13.34 6.89 0.64
C ARG A 48 -14.26 5.92 -0.11
N GLN A 49 -13.78 4.73 -0.45
CA GLN A 49 -14.56 3.70 -1.12
C GLN A 49 -15.43 2.87 -0.17
N LEU A 50 -15.22 2.94 1.15
CA LEU A 50 -16.01 2.19 2.12
C LEU A 50 -17.50 2.57 2.03
N PRO A 51 -18.41 1.58 2.07
CA PRO A 51 -19.86 1.78 2.00
C PRO A 51 -20.44 2.26 3.35
N VAL A 52 -19.88 3.35 3.89
CA VAL A 52 -20.28 3.97 5.17
C VAL A 52 -20.37 5.48 5.03
N ASP A 53 -21.10 6.12 5.94
CA ASP A 53 -21.29 7.58 5.94
C ASP A 53 -19.97 8.35 6.06
N ASN A 54 -19.91 9.55 5.49
CA ASN A 54 -18.73 10.42 5.53
C ASN A 54 -18.16 10.63 6.96
N LYS A 55 -19.03 10.79 7.97
CA LYS A 55 -18.60 10.94 9.37
C LYS A 55 -17.83 9.71 9.88
N LYS A 56 -18.29 8.51 9.51
CA LYS A 56 -17.63 7.25 9.85
C LYS A 56 -16.32 7.10 9.09
N GLN A 57 -16.28 7.46 7.80
CA GLN A 57 -15.03 7.48 7.04
C GLN A 57 -13.99 8.43 7.66
N CYS A 58 -14.38 9.64 8.08
CA CYS A 58 -13.49 10.57 8.77
C CYS A 58 -12.96 9.98 10.09
N LEU A 59 -13.83 9.33 10.88
CA LEU A 59 -13.44 8.69 12.14
C LEU A 59 -12.47 7.52 11.90
N ILE A 60 -12.72 6.68 10.91
CA ILE A 60 -11.83 5.59 10.51
C ILE A 60 -10.46 6.16 10.08
N PHE A 61 -10.45 7.20 9.24
CA PHE A 61 -9.21 7.85 8.82
C PHE A 61 -8.45 8.43 10.00
N TRP A 62 -9.15 9.08 10.94
CA TRP A 62 -8.54 9.67 12.12
C TRP A 62 -7.89 8.63 13.04
N ILE A 63 -8.56 7.50 13.28
CA ILE A 63 -7.99 6.38 14.04
C ILE A 63 -6.79 5.78 13.31
N ALA A 64 -6.91 5.54 12.00
CA ALA A 64 -5.85 4.94 11.20
C ALA A 64 -4.67 5.87 10.91
N LEU A 65 -4.81 7.18 11.18
CA LEU A 65 -3.78 8.18 10.92
C LEU A 65 -2.48 7.88 11.68
N ASN A 66 -2.56 7.35 12.90
CA ASN A 66 -1.37 6.96 13.66
C ASN A 66 -0.60 5.80 13.00
N SER A 67 -1.32 4.80 12.49
CA SER A 67 -0.74 3.67 11.76
C SER A 67 -0.16 4.11 10.42
N LEU A 68 -0.84 5.03 9.72
CA LEU A 68 -0.35 5.63 8.49
C LEU A 68 0.95 6.41 8.74
N TYR A 69 0.98 7.27 9.75
CA TYR A 69 2.16 8.05 10.14
C TYR A 69 3.36 7.14 10.43
N THR A 70 3.14 6.11 11.26
CA THR A 70 4.19 5.14 11.60
C THR A 70 4.71 4.42 10.36
N THR A 71 3.83 4.05 9.43
CA THR A 71 4.23 3.43 8.16
C THR A 71 5.10 4.37 7.33
N LEU A 72 4.70 5.64 7.20
CA LEU A 72 5.40 6.63 6.37
C LEU A 72 6.80 6.94 6.91
N VAL A 73 6.95 7.14 8.22
CA VAL A 73 8.25 7.41 8.85
C VAL A 73 9.21 6.23 8.69
N ASN A 74 8.70 5.00 8.72
CA ASN A 74 9.49 3.79 8.51
C ASN A 74 9.60 3.37 7.03
N LEU A 75 9.05 4.16 6.09
CA LEU A 75 9.00 3.87 4.64
C LEU A 75 8.42 2.48 4.31
N GLN A 76 7.51 1.97 5.13
CA GLN A 76 6.91 0.63 4.97
C GLN A 76 5.80 0.61 3.91
N ILE A 77 5.47 -0.58 3.42
CA ILE A 77 4.36 -0.80 2.47
C ILE A 77 3.02 -1.14 3.15
N ASN A 78 3.01 -1.29 4.48
CA ASN A 78 1.85 -1.80 5.23
C ASN A 78 0.56 -0.99 5.01
N SER A 79 0.68 0.32 4.79
CA SER A 79 -0.46 1.19 4.48
C SER A 79 -1.05 0.88 3.10
N LEU A 80 -0.22 0.60 2.10
CA LEU A 80 -0.67 0.19 0.77
C LEU A 80 -1.38 -1.18 0.79
N LEU A 81 -0.82 -2.16 1.52
CA LEU A 81 -1.46 -3.47 1.73
C LEU A 81 -2.83 -3.33 2.40
N SER A 82 -2.90 -2.53 3.46
CA SER A 82 -4.16 -2.24 4.15
C SER A 82 -5.18 -1.60 3.21
N ALA A 83 -4.74 -0.69 2.34
CA ALA A 83 -5.58 -0.08 1.32
C ALA A 83 -6.14 -1.11 0.34
N PHE A 84 -5.32 -2.08 -0.11
CA PHE A 84 -5.80 -3.16 -1.00
C PHE A 84 -6.84 -4.06 -0.34
N ILE A 85 -6.70 -4.35 0.96
CA ILE A 85 -7.71 -5.11 1.72
C ILE A 85 -9.04 -4.32 1.79
N ILE A 86 -8.98 -3.02 2.06
CA ILE A 86 -10.17 -2.17 2.12
C ILE A 86 -10.83 -2.05 0.74
N MET A 87 -10.02 -1.87 -0.31
CA MET A 87 -10.53 -1.78 -1.68
C MET A 87 -11.14 -3.09 -2.16
N SER A 88 -10.54 -4.25 -1.83
CA SER A 88 -11.14 -5.54 -2.21
C SER A 88 -12.52 -5.70 -1.57
N TYR A 89 -12.65 -5.38 -0.29
CA TYR A 89 -13.95 -5.37 0.40
C TYR A 89 -14.95 -4.42 -0.27
N ALA A 90 -14.54 -3.18 -0.58
CA ALA A 90 -15.41 -2.20 -1.23
C ALA A 90 -15.89 -2.68 -2.62
N GLN A 91 -15.02 -3.37 -3.38
CA GLN A 91 -15.35 -3.89 -4.70
C GLN A 91 -16.26 -5.13 -4.64
N VAL A 92 -16.08 -6.02 -3.66
CA VAL A 92 -17.03 -7.11 -3.39
C VAL A 92 -18.42 -6.55 -3.09
N HIS A 93 -18.51 -5.50 -2.26
CA HIS A 93 -19.78 -4.86 -1.95
C HIS A 93 -20.45 -4.24 -3.19
N ARG A 94 -19.66 -3.85 -4.20
CA ARG A 94 -20.15 -3.34 -5.49
C ARG A 94 -20.43 -4.44 -6.52
N LYS A 95 -20.32 -5.72 -6.14
CA LYS A 95 -20.42 -6.89 -7.03
C LYS A 95 -19.41 -6.87 -8.17
N ASN A 96 -18.25 -6.25 -7.96
CA ASN A 96 -17.15 -6.22 -8.92
C ASN A 96 -16.05 -7.19 -8.47
N ASP A 97 -16.34 -8.48 -8.64
CA ASP A 97 -15.48 -9.56 -8.16
C ASP A 97 -14.13 -9.59 -8.88
N TRP A 98 -14.09 -9.15 -10.14
CA TRP A 98 -12.85 -9.02 -10.90
C TRP A 98 -11.85 -8.05 -10.24
N LEU A 99 -12.30 -6.82 -9.93
CA LEU A 99 -11.43 -5.84 -9.28
C LEU A 99 -11.13 -6.23 -7.83
N ALA A 100 -12.06 -6.88 -7.13
CA ALA A 100 -11.79 -7.42 -5.80
C ALA A 100 -10.66 -8.45 -5.82
N ALA A 101 -10.73 -9.43 -6.73
CA ALA A 101 -9.71 -10.44 -6.91
C ALA A 101 -8.35 -9.83 -7.29
N LEU A 102 -8.34 -8.80 -8.14
CA LEU A 102 -7.12 -8.08 -8.50
C LEU A 102 -6.42 -7.47 -7.27
N PHE A 103 -7.15 -6.77 -6.39
CA PHE A 103 -6.56 -6.17 -5.19
C PHE A 103 -6.05 -7.22 -4.19
N ILE A 104 -6.76 -8.34 -4.05
CA ILE A 104 -6.32 -9.48 -3.23
C ILE A 104 -5.02 -10.04 -3.79
N LEU A 105 -4.97 -10.28 -5.10
CA LEU A 105 -3.82 -10.83 -5.80
C LEU A 105 -2.61 -9.89 -5.68
N LEU A 106 -2.78 -8.59 -5.89
CA LEU A 106 -1.73 -7.59 -5.71
C LEU A 106 -1.18 -7.57 -4.28
N GLY A 107 -2.06 -7.59 -3.28
CA GLY A 107 -1.65 -7.66 -1.87
C GLY A 107 -0.84 -8.91 -1.56
N ALA A 108 -1.34 -10.07 -2.00
CA ALA A 108 -0.67 -11.35 -1.80
C ALA A 108 0.72 -11.39 -2.47
N PHE A 109 0.85 -10.93 -3.71
CA PHE A 109 2.12 -10.93 -4.43
C PHE A 109 3.14 -9.91 -3.91
N ILE A 110 2.72 -8.91 -3.14
CA ILE A 110 3.63 -7.95 -2.50
C ILE A 110 4.23 -8.55 -1.23
N LYS A 111 3.40 -9.16 -0.38
CA LYS A 111 3.83 -9.71 0.89
C LYS A 111 3.12 -11.04 1.13
N ILE A 112 3.80 -12.14 0.79
CA ILE A 112 3.31 -13.52 1.03
C ILE A 112 3.54 -13.92 2.49
N TYR A 113 4.62 -13.41 3.10
CA TYR A 113 4.99 -13.68 4.49
C TYR A 113 4.56 -12.51 5.38
N GLY A 114 3.58 -12.77 6.25
CA GLY A 114 3.10 -11.84 7.28
C GLY A 114 4.20 -11.42 8.22
#